data_AF-A0A2W2LV88-F1
#
_entry.id   AF-A0A2W2LV88-F1
#
_cell.length_a   1.000
_cell.length_b   1.000
_cell.length_c   1.000
_cell.angle_alpha   90.00
_cell.angle_beta   90.00
_cell.angle_gamma   90.00
#
_symmetry.space_group_name_H-M   'P 1'
#
loop_
_entity.id
_entity.type
_entity.pdbx_description
1 polymer ?
#
loop_
_entity_poly.entity_id
_entity_poly.type
_entity_poly.pdbx_seq_one_letter_code
_entity_poly.pdbx_strand_id
1 'polypeptide(L)'
;MSSTPSQAPGTAPAVGRIPVRDVRPAVECGRRPAKAVTGETFQISATVFREGHDAVAANVVLRDPAGRPGPWTPMRELAPGT
;
A
#
# COMPACT_ATOMS: atom_id res chain seq x y z
N MET A 1 -13.19 -0.91 40.72
CA MET A 1 -13.30 -1.78 39.52
C MET A 1 -14.11 -1.01 38.49
N SER A 2 -13.46 -0.40 37.51
CA SER A 2 -14.15 0.35 36.45
C SER A 2 -13.66 -0.20 35.12
N SER A 3 -14.51 -1.01 34.50
CA SER A 3 -14.31 -1.61 33.19
C SER A 3 -14.34 -0.53 32.11
N THR A 4 -13.25 -0.41 31.35
CA THR A 4 -13.19 0.41 30.15
C THR A 4 -14.08 -0.24 29.08
N PRO A 5 -14.97 0.50 28.39
CA PRO A 5 -15.73 -0.07 27.29
C PRO A 5 -14.79 -0.40 26.13
N SER A 6 -14.81 -1.67 25.71
CA SER A 6 -14.14 -2.16 24.50
C SER A 6 -14.82 -1.54 23.28
N GLN A 7 -14.14 -0.60 22.62
CA GLN A 7 -14.64 0.00 21.39
C GLN A 7 -14.68 -1.08 20.30
N ALA A 8 -15.87 -1.37 19.76
CA ALA A 8 -16.02 -2.22 18.59
C ALA A 8 -15.22 -1.63 17.41
N PRO A 9 -14.67 -2.43 16.49
CA PRO A 9 -14.00 -1.89 15.32
C PRO A 9 -15.02 -1.08 14.51
N GLY A 10 -14.95 0.25 14.66
CA GLY A 10 -15.69 1.17 13.82
C GLY A 10 -15.28 0.93 12.38
N THR A 11 -16.24 1.02 11.46
CA THR A 11 -15.99 0.99 10.03
C THR A 11 -14.95 2.06 9.68
N ALA A 12 -13.67 1.66 9.61
CA ALA A 12 -12.64 2.55 9.15
C ALA A 12 -13.04 3.03 7.75
N PRO A 13 -12.91 4.34 7.45
CA PRO A 13 -13.23 4.83 6.12
C PRO A 13 -12.44 4.03 5.08
N ALA A 14 -13.10 3.65 3.99
CA ALA A 14 -12.49 2.84 2.92
C ALA A 14 -11.27 3.52 2.26
N VAL A 15 -11.04 4.80 2.56
CA VAL A 15 -9.90 5.60 2.10
C VAL A 15 -9.23 6.21 3.32
N GLY A 16 -7.91 6.00 3.45
CA GLY A 16 -7.09 6.64 4.46
C GLY A 16 -6.83 8.13 4.16
N ARG A 17 -6.16 8.83 5.09
CA ARG A 17 -5.87 10.27 4.95
C ARG A 17 -5.07 10.61 3.69
N ILE A 18 -4.11 9.78 3.30
CA ILE A 18 -3.39 9.90 2.03
C ILE A 18 -3.90 8.76 1.15
N PRO A 19 -4.73 9.04 0.13
CA PRO A 19 -5.18 8.04 -0.81
C PRO A 19 -4.03 7.27 -1.46
N VAL A 20 -4.06 5.94 -1.33
CA VAL A 20 -3.24 4.99 -2.07
C VAL A 20 -4.20 4.03 -2.78
N ARG A 21 -4.25 4.12 -4.11
CA ARG A 21 -5.24 3.40 -4.93
C ARG A 21 -4.56 2.61 -6.04
N ASP A 22 -5.31 1.68 -6.61
CA ASP A 22 -4.93 0.94 -7.82
C ASP A 22 -3.53 0.32 -7.75
N VAL A 23 -3.22 -0.32 -6.63
CA VAL A 23 -1.94 -1.01 -6.43
C VAL A 23 -1.79 -2.12 -7.46
N ARG A 24 -0.66 -2.12 -8.17
CA ARG A 24 -0.31 -3.11 -9.20
C ARG A 24 1.06 -3.72 -8.91
N PRO A 25 1.29 -4.99 -9.30
CA PRO A 25 0.39 -5.85 -10.06
C PRO A 25 -0.75 -6.45 -9.23
N ALA A 26 -1.95 -6.48 -9.79
CA ALA A 26 -3.12 -7.15 -9.21
C ALA A 26 -3.73 -8.09 -10.25
N VAL A 27 -3.93 -9.36 -9.89
CA VAL A 27 -4.52 -10.39 -10.77
C VAL A 27 -5.92 -10.70 -10.27
N GLU A 28 -6.91 -10.64 -11.17
CA GLU A 28 -8.34 -10.83 -10.83
C GLU A 28 -8.77 -9.96 -9.62
N CYS A 29 -8.40 -8.67 -9.62
CA CYS A 29 -8.66 -7.74 -8.52
C CYS A 29 -8.16 -8.25 -7.14
N GLY A 30 -7.02 -8.96 -7.13
CA GLY A 30 -6.40 -9.53 -5.93
C GLY A 30 -6.90 -10.92 -5.55
N ARG A 31 -7.84 -11.51 -6.31
CA ARG A 31 -8.32 -12.89 -6.07
C ARG A 31 -7.27 -13.94 -6.38
N ARG A 32 -6.28 -13.61 -7.22
CA ARG A 32 -5.16 -14.48 -7.55
C ARG A 32 -3.84 -13.78 -7.23
N PRO A 33 -2.81 -14.53 -6.83
CA PRO A 33 -1.50 -13.97 -6.59
C PRO A 33 -0.86 -13.50 -7.91
N ALA A 34 -0.19 -12.36 -7.86
CA ALA A 34 0.83 -12.02 -8.86
C ALA A 34 1.98 -13.03 -8.78
N LYS A 35 2.72 -13.20 -9.87
CA LYS A 35 3.81 -14.17 -9.97
C LYS A 35 5.14 -13.46 -10.15
N ALA A 36 6.18 -14.04 -9.55
CA ALA A 36 7.57 -13.72 -9.78
C ALA A 36 8.40 -14.98 -9.51
N VAL A 37 9.63 -15.03 -10.03
CA VAL A 37 10.62 -16.06 -9.69
C VAL A 37 11.74 -15.50 -8.81
N THR A 38 12.53 -16.38 -8.20
CA THR A 38 13.65 -15.96 -7.35
C THR A 38 14.65 -15.15 -8.16
N GLY A 39 14.97 -13.94 -7.68
CA GLY A 39 15.90 -13.02 -8.34
C GLY A 39 15.28 -12.12 -9.42
N GLU A 40 13.99 -12.31 -9.76
CA GLU A 40 13.30 -11.46 -10.73
C GLU A 40 13.01 -10.07 -10.15
N THR A 41 13.29 -9.04 -10.94
CA THR A 41 12.90 -7.66 -10.63
C THR A 41 11.63 -7.30 -11.39
N PHE A 42 10.63 -6.80 -10.67
CA PHE A 42 9.38 -6.33 -11.26
C PHE A 42 8.89 -5.05 -10.57
N GLN A 43 8.07 -4.27 -11.26
CA GLN A 43 7.59 -2.97 -10.78
C GLN A 43 6.33 -3.11 -9.93
N ILE A 44 6.31 -2.43 -8.78
CA ILE A 44 5.10 -2.12 -8.02
C ILE A 44 4.70 -0.67 -8.32
N SER A 45 3.43 -0.43 -8.60
CA SER A 45 2.89 0.92 -8.81
C SER A 45 1.59 1.13 -8.06
N ALA A 46 1.24 2.38 -7.78
CA ALA A 46 -0.01 2.79 -7.16
C ALA A 46 -0.30 4.25 -7.52
N THR A 47 -1.57 4.63 -7.47
CA THR A 47 -2.01 6.03 -7.54
C THR A 47 -1.95 6.62 -6.13
N VAL A 48 -1.02 7.55 -5.89
CA VAL A 48 -0.80 8.16 -4.56
C VAL A 48 -0.94 9.66 -4.67
N PHE A 49 -1.85 10.24 -3.87
CA PHE A 49 -2.11 11.67 -3.87
C PHE A 49 -2.64 12.11 -2.50
N ARG A 50 -2.81 13.42 -2.30
CA ARG A 50 -3.39 14.02 -1.10
C ARG A 50 -4.21 15.26 -1.46
N GLU A 51 -5.08 15.71 -0.57
CA GLU A 51 -5.69 17.05 -0.71
C GLU A 51 -4.65 18.18 -0.58
N GLY A 52 -4.91 19.28 -1.29
CA GLY A 52 -4.04 20.46 -1.32
C GLY A 52 -2.88 20.35 -2.31
N HIS A 53 -1.84 21.16 -2.10
CA HIS A 53 -0.68 21.28 -3.00
C HIS A 53 0.63 20.80 -2.37
N ASP A 54 0.55 20.22 -1.18
CA ASP A 54 1.71 19.67 -0.50
C ASP A 54 2.22 18.42 -1.23
N ALA A 55 3.53 18.19 -1.15
CA ALA A 55 4.15 17.00 -1.69
C ALA A 55 3.67 15.72 -0.97
N VAL A 56 3.74 14.59 -1.69
CA VAL A 56 3.58 13.22 -1.18
C VAL A 56 4.78 12.37 -1.55
N ALA A 57 5.04 11.34 -0.75
CA ALA A 57 5.99 10.27 -1.05
C ALA A 57 5.38 8.92 -0.64
N ALA A 58 5.84 7.85 -1.28
CA ALA A 58 5.41 6.49 -0.98
C ALA A 58 6.59 5.53 -1.00
N ASN A 59 6.43 4.39 -0.34
CA ASN A 59 7.40 3.30 -0.35
C ASN A 59 6.70 1.96 -0.45
N VAL A 60 7.39 1.00 -1.04
CA VAL A 60 6.94 -0.39 -1.10
C VAL A 60 7.43 -1.14 0.14
N VAL A 61 6.55 -1.93 0.73
CA VAL A 61 6.90 -2.90 1.78
C VAL A 61 6.59 -4.29 1.27
N LEU A 62 7.62 -4.98 0.75
CA LEU A 62 7.52 -6.39 0.39
C LEU A 62 7.80 -7.24 1.64
N ARG A 63 6.95 -8.22 1.90
CA ARG A 63 7.10 -9.15 3.03
C ARG A 63 7.44 -10.54 2.54
N ASP A 64 8.32 -11.21 3.25
CA ASP A 64 8.61 -12.63 3.03
C ASP A 64 7.52 -13.54 3.61
N PRO A 65 7.60 -14.88 3.40
CA PRO A 65 6.61 -15.81 3.95
C PRO A 65 6.50 -15.82 5.48
N ALA A 66 7.52 -15.37 6.20
CA ALA A 66 7.50 -15.21 7.66
C ALA A 66 6.95 -13.82 8.09
N GLY A 67 6.55 -12.98 7.13
CA GLY A 67 6.00 -11.64 7.37
C GLY A 67 7.06 -10.56 7.61
N ARG A 68 8.36 -10.89 7.47
CA ARG A 68 9.46 -9.95 7.69
C ARG A 68 9.55 -8.95 6.54
N PRO A 69 9.67 -7.64 6.81
CA PRO A 69 9.78 -6.63 5.77
C PRO A 69 11.16 -6.69 5.10
N GLY A 70 11.17 -6.45 3.79
CA GLY A 70 12.39 -6.17 3.04
C GLY A 70 12.97 -4.78 3.32
N PRO A 71 13.98 -4.37 2.53
CA PRO A 71 14.61 -3.06 2.69
C PRO A 71 13.66 -1.90 2.36
N TRP A 72 14.00 -0.71 2.85
CA TRP A 72 13.34 0.53 2.46
C TRP A 72 13.42 0.74 0.94
N THR A 73 12.26 0.77 0.28
CA THR A 73 12.15 0.85 -1.18
C THR A 73 11.26 2.04 -1.57
N PRO A 74 11.83 3.25 -1.70
CA PRO A 74 11.05 4.45 -2.02
C PRO A 74 10.52 4.39 -3.46
N MET A 75 9.30 4.87 -3.66
CA MET A 75 8.68 5.04 -4.96
C MET A 75 9.00 6.43 -5.53
N ARG A 76 8.88 6.55 -6.85
CA ARG A 76 8.89 7.83 -7.56
C ARG A 76 7.63 7.96 -8.41
N GLU A 77 7.22 9.19 -8.67
CA GLU A 77 6.22 9.47 -9.69
C GLU A 77 6.72 8.96 -11.04
N LEU A 78 5.87 8.23 -11.77
CA LEU A 78 6.23 7.61 -13.04
C LEU A 78 6.11 8.58 -14.23
N ALA A 79 5.12 9.48 -14.16
CA ALA A 79 4.91 10.55 -15.12
C ALA A 79 4.37 11.78 -14.38
N PRO A 80 4.84 13.00 -14.66
CA PRO A 80 4.36 14.20 -14.00
C PRO A 80 2.84 14.39 -14.15
N GLY A 81 2.14 14.54 -13.03
CA GLY A 81 0.72 14.94 -12.99
C GLY A 81 -0.30 13.82 -13.22
N THR A 82 0.07 12.55 -12.99
CA THR A 82 -0.81 11.37 -13.15
C THR A 82 -1.02 10.64 -11.84
#